data_AF-A0A2R7KM50-F1
#
_entry.id   AF-A0A2R7KM50-F1
#
_cell.length_a   1.000
_cell.length_b   1.000
_cell.length_c   1.000
_cell.angle_alpha   90.00
_cell.angle_beta   90.00
_cell.angle_gamma   90.00
#
_symmetry.space_group_name_H-M   'P 1'
#
loop_
_entity.id
_entity.type
_entity.pdbx_description
1 polymer ?
#
loop_
_entity_poly.entity_id
_entity_poly.type
_entity_poly.pdbx_seq_one_letter_code
_entity_poly.pdbx_strand_id
1 'polypeptide(L)'
;MEKNFIMLIGGLLSLSAAFECKAQNINAIRKEIEKDNALYFDLFKKRSIKIVELYTDDGNLLPPNASVVRGKQALIKDFTDTYASNQVSGVKFFTQNVYGKESNYIIEEGSWQVFGTTGNVIDSGKYIKL
;
A
#
# COMPACT_ATOMS: atom_id res chain seq x y z
N MET A 1 -60.54 44.01 3.99
CA MET A 1 -60.37 44.99 2.88
C MET A 1 -59.01 45.63 3.13
N GLU A 2 -57.91 45.36 2.43
CA GLU A 2 -57.64 44.91 1.06
C GLU A 2 -56.35 44.04 1.03
N LYS A 3 -56.36 42.89 0.33
CA LYS A 3 -55.61 42.55 -0.91
C LYS A 3 -54.07 42.52 -0.83
N ASN A 4 -53.56 41.29 -0.77
CA ASN A 4 -52.50 40.64 -1.58
C ASN A 4 -51.31 41.47 -2.10
N PHE A 5 -50.08 41.04 -1.77
CA PHE A 5 -49.08 40.78 -2.80
C PHE A 5 -48.08 39.70 -2.36
N ILE A 6 -48.15 38.55 -3.03
CA ILE A 6 -47.12 37.51 -3.05
C ILE A 6 -45.94 38.07 -3.84
N MET A 7 -44.73 38.04 -3.28
CA MET A 7 -43.52 38.13 -4.10
C MET A 7 -42.55 37.01 -3.70
N LEU A 8 -42.41 36.07 -4.62
CA LEU A 8 -41.61 34.87 -4.57
C LEU A 8 -40.38 35.11 -5.46
N ILE A 9 -39.20 35.33 -4.88
CA ILE A 9 -37.88 35.24 -5.55
C ILE A 9 -36.95 34.65 -4.47
N GLY A 10 -36.61 33.37 -4.50
CA GLY A 10 -35.74 32.80 -5.53
C GLY A 10 -34.26 32.95 -5.16
N GLY A 11 -33.90 32.77 -3.87
CA GLY A 11 -32.51 32.73 -3.43
C GLY A 11 -31.93 31.34 -3.65
N LEU A 12 -31.26 31.15 -4.79
CA LEU A 12 -30.44 29.99 -5.09
C LEU A 12 -29.34 29.89 -4.00
N LEU A 13 -29.54 29.06 -2.97
CA LEU A 13 -28.46 28.70 -2.06
C LEU A 13 -27.41 27.95 -2.89
N SER A 14 -26.30 28.62 -3.17
CA SER A 14 -25.11 28.00 -3.70
C SER A 14 -24.63 26.93 -2.72
N LEU A 15 -24.96 25.68 -3.03
CA LEU A 15 -24.40 24.51 -2.39
C LEU A 15 -22.92 24.40 -2.84
N SER A 16 -22.08 25.25 -2.26
CA SER A 16 -20.64 25.03 -2.25
C SER A 16 -20.38 23.86 -1.30
N ALA A 17 -20.50 22.64 -1.81
CA ALA A 17 -19.84 21.50 -1.20
C ALA A 17 -18.34 21.78 -1.32
N ALA A 18 -17.78 22.47 -0.32
CA ALA A 18 -16.36 22.44 -0.07
C ALA A 18 -16.01 20.96 0.11
N PHE A 19 -15.38 20.37 -0.90
CA PHE A 19 -14.61 19.15 -0.68
C PHE A 19 -13.51 19.53 0.31
N GLU A 20 -13.81 19.47 1.60
CA GLU A 20 -12.78 19.44 2.62
C GLU A 20 -11.99 18.16 2.37
N CYS A 21 -10.85 18.29 1.69
CA CYS A 21 -9.84 17.24 1.64
C CYS A 21 -9.39 17.02 3.08
N LYS A 22 -10.00 16.05 3.75
CA LYS A 22 -9.70 15.73 5.14
C LYS A 22 -8.30 15.13 5.14
N ALA A 23 -7.29 15.98 5.39
CA ALA A 23 -5.90 15.57 5.38
C ALA A 23 -5.73 14.33 6.28
N GLN A 24 -5.26 13.22 5.70
CA GLN A 24 -5.23 11.95 6.42
C GLN A 24 -4.22 12.01 7.58
N ASN A 25 -4.47 11.29 8.68
CA ASN A 25 -3.51 11.26 9.79
C ASN A 25 -2.32 10.38 9.40
N ILE A 26 -1.20 11.01 9.00
CA ILE A 26 -0.01 10.32 8.51
C ILE A 26 0.58 9.32 9.51
N ASN A 27 0.42 9.57 10.81
CA ASN A 27 0.88 8.63 11.84
C ASN A 27 -0.03 7.41 11.94
N ALA A 28 -1.34 7.56 11.70
CA ALA A 28 -2.25 6.43 11.62
C ALA A 28 -1.99 5.60 10.36
N ILE A 29 -1.78 6.25 9.22
CA ILE A 29 -1.40 5.58 7.95
C ILE A 29 -0.12 4.79 8.12
N ARG A 30 0.94 5.40 8.69
CA ARG A 30 2.21 4.71 8.96
C ARG A 30 2.00 3.44 9.77
N LYS A 31 1.15 3.47 10.80
CA LYS A 31 0.88 2.28 11.63
C LYS A 31 0.22 1.15 10.85
N GLU A 32 -0.74 1.45 9.97
CA GLU A 32 -1.36 0.41 9.13
C GLU A 32 -0.34 -0.14 8.11
N ILE A 33 0.49 0.72 7.50
CA ILE A 33 1.59 0.27 6.62
C ILE A 33 2.56 -0.66 7.36
N GLU A 34 2.98 -0.31 8.57
CA GLU A 34 3.89 -1.13 9.36
C GLU A 34 3.27 -2.48 9.75
N LYS A 35 1.95 -2.50 9.97
CA LYS A 35 1.18 -3.73 10.21
C LYS A 35 1.09 -4.61 8.96
N ASP A 36 0.86 -4.02 7.79
CA ASP A 36 0.87 -4.75 6.52
C ASP A 36 2.26 -5.31 6.19
N ASN A 37 3.32 -4.54 6.48
CA ASN A 37 4.70 -5.01 6.37
C ASN A 37 5.00 -6.19 7.31
N ALA A 38 4.46 -6.17 8.54
CA ALA A 38 4.58 -7.28 9.47
C ALA A 38 3.82 -8.52 8.97
N LEU A 39 2.63 -8.33 8.41
CA LEU A 39 1.85 -9.40 7.78
C LEU A 39 2.59 -10.00 6.57
N TYR A 40 3.18 -9.17 5.70
CA TYR A 40 4.02 -9.62 4.59
C TYR A 40 5.13 -10.55 5.08
N PHE A 41 5.89 -10.12 6.10
CA PHE A 41 6.99 -10.90 6.66
C PHE A 41 6.51 -12.25 7.24
N ASP A 42 5.39 -12.26 7.96
CA ASP A 42 4.79 -13.48 8.52
C ASP A 42 4.31 -14.45 7.43
N LEU A 43 3.62 -13.95 6.41
CA LEU A 43 3.17 -14.75 5.26
C LEU A 43 4.36 -15.35 4.50
N PHE A 44 5.43 -14.58 4.30
CA PHE A 44 6.65 -15.05 3.66
C PHE A 44 7.30 -16.18 4.47
N LYS A 45 7.46 -16.00 5.78
CA LYS A 45 8.00 -17.04 6.68
C LYS A 45 7.19 -18.33 6.64
N LYS A 46 5.86 -18.20 6.52
CA LYS A 46 4.92 -19.33 6.39
C LYS A 46 4.86 -19.92 4.96
N ARG A 47 5.61 -19.36 4.00
CA ARG A 47 5.58 -19.74 2.58
C ARG A 47 4.16 -19.70 2.00
N SER A 48 3.37 -18.74 2.44
CA SER A 48 1.95 -18.67 2.11
C SER A 48 1.72 -17.91 0.81
N ILE A 49 1.03 -18.53 -0.15
CA ILE A 49 0.59 -17.84 -1.38
C ILE A 49 -0.37 -16.68 -1.12
N LYS A 50 -0.95 -16.57 0.08
CA LYS A 50 -1.79 -15.43 0.49
C LYS A 50 -1.02 -14.11 0.50
N ILE A 51 0.32 -14.14 0.46
CA ILE A 51 1.12 -12.92 0.31
C ILE A 51 0.74 -12.13 -0.96
N VAL A 52 0.24 -12.81 -2.00
CA VAL A 52 -0.23 -12.18 -3.24
C VAL A 52 -1.51 -11.36 -3.03
N GLU A 53 -2.27 -11.60 -1.96
CA GLU A 53 -3.45 -10.80 -1.60
C GLU A 53 -3.08 -9.39 -1.11
N LEU A 54 -1.81 -9.15 -0.78
CA LEU A 54 -1.28 -7.81 -0.45
C LEU A 54 -1.02 -6.94 -1.68
N TYR A 55 -1.25 -7.47 -2.88
CA TYR A 55 -1.12 -6.75 -4.15
C TYR A 55 -2.51 -6.57 -4.77
N THR A 56 -2.69 -5.45 -5.49
CA THR A 56 -3.83 -5.28 -6.39
C THR A 56 -3.79 -6.31 -7.51
N ASP A 57 -4.92 -6.51 -8.21
CA ASP A 57 -5.01 -7.50 -9.29
C ASP A 57 -4.00 -7.24 -10.43
N ASP A 58 -3.72 -5.96 -10.69
CA ASP A 58 -2.76 -5.42 -11.67
C ASP A 58 -1.42 -5.02 -11.04
N GLY A 59 -1.19 -5.41 -9.78
CA GLY A 59 0.01 -5.08 -9.01
C GLY A 59 1.29 -5.54 -9.69
N ASN A 60 2.35 -4.75 -9.53
CA ASN A 60 3.67 -5.04 -10.10
C ASN A 60 4.71 -5.17 -8.98
N LEU A 61 5.53 -6.22 -9.06
CA LEU A 61 6.73 -6.34 -8.26
C LEU A 61 7.93 -6.07 -9.17
N LEU A 62 8.84 -5.22 -8.70
CA LEU A 62 10.08 -4.86 -9.40
C LEU A 62 11.26 -5.36 -8.56
N PRO A 63 11.64 -6.65 -8.68
CA PRO A 63 12.78 -7.17 -7.92
C PRO A 63 14.09 -6.56 -8.42
N PRO A 64 15.10 -6.40 -7.55
CA PRO A 64 16.43 -5.98 -7.97
C PRO A 64 16.99 -6.90 -9.05
N ASN A 65 17.60 -6.31 -10.09
CA ASN A 65 18.28 -7.03 -11.18
C ASN A 65 17.44 -8.08 -11.93
N ALA A 66 16.11 -7.99 -11.86
CA ALA A 66 15.19 -8.90 -12.52
C ALA A 66 14.17 -8.15 -13.38
N SER A 67 13.46 -8.90 -14.22
CA SER A 67 12.32 -8.35 -14.95
C SER A 67 11.13 -8.10 -14.01
N VAL A 68 10.30 -7.13 -14.37
CA VAL A 68 9.08 -6.81 -13.62
C VAL A 68 8.12 -8.00 -13.65
N VAL A 69 7.60 -8.38 -12.48
CA VAL A 69 6.57 -9.40 -12.29
C VAL A 69 5.21 -8.69 -12.26
N ARG A 70 4.33 -9.03 -13.21
CA ARG A 70 3.07 -8.30 -13.44
C ARG A 70 1.85 -9.16 -13.18
N GLY A 71 0.96 -8.68 -12.30
CA GLY A 71 -0.32 -9.28 -12.00
C GLY A 71 -0.23 -10.55 -11.13
N LYS A 72 -1.38 -10.93 -10.55
CA LYS A 72 -1.47 -11.98 -9.53
C LYS A 72 -0.90 -13.33 -9.96
N GLN A 73 -1.14 -13.79 -11.19
CA GLN A 73 -0.64 -15.09 -11.64
C GLN A 73 0.89 -15.15 -11.69
N ALA A 74 1.53 -14.07 -12.17
CA ALA A 74 2.99 -14.00 -12.20
C ALA A 74 3.58 -13.89 -10.80
N LEU A 75 2.93 -13.14 -9.89
CA LEU A 75 3.32 -13.05 -8.49
C LEU A 75 3.21 -14.40 -7.77
N ILE A 76 2.13 -15.16 -7.99
CA ILE A 76 1.99 -16.52 -7.43
C ILE A 76 3.18 -17.39 -7.85
N LYS A 77 3.53 -17.35 -9.15
CA LYS A 77 4.67 -18.12 -9.66
C LYS A 77 5.99 -17.67 -9.03
N ASP A 78 6.24 -16.36 -8.99
CA ASP A 78 7.48 -15.77 -8.45
C ASP A 78 7.70 -16.14 -6.96
N PHE A 79 6.66 -16.00 -6.12
CA PHE A 79 6.74 -16.41 -4.72
C PHE A 79 6.90 -17.93 -4.57
N THR A 80 6.19 -18.73 -5.38
CA THR A 80 6.32 -20.19 -5.34
C THR A 80 7.73 -20.65 -5.71
N ASP A 81 8.31 -20.09 -6.77
CA ASP A 81 9.69 -20.39 -7.20
C ASP A 81 10.70 -19.94 -6.13
N THR A 82 10.49 -18.77 -5.54
CA THR A 82 11.30 -18.26 -4.42
C THR A 82 11.27 -19.23 -3.23
N TYR A 83 10.10 -19.72 -2.85
CA TYR A 83 9.98 -20.70 -1.77
C TYR A 83 10.64 -22.04 -2.12
N ALA A 84 10.49 -22.50 -3.36
CA ALA A 84 11.09 -23.74 -3.84
C ALA A 84 12.64 -23.68 -3.83
N SER A 85 13.24 -22.51 -4.05
CA SER A 85 14.69 -22.31 -3.99
C SER A 85 15.30 -22.64 -2.62
N ASN A 86 14.50 -22.51 -1.55
CA ASN A 86 14.92 -22.73 -0.16
C ASN A 86 16.15 -21.90 0.29
N GLN A 87 16.39 -20.74 -0.33
CA GLN A 87 17.52 -19.86 0.01
C GLN A 87 17.15 -18.78 1.03
N VAL A 88 15.89 -18.35 0.99
CA VAL A 88 15.36 -17.23 1.78
C VAL A 88 14.28 -17.71 2.75
N SER A 89 14.26 -17.13 3.94
CA SER A 89 13.26 -17.41 4.98
C SER A 89 12.34 -16.23 5.28
N GLY A 90 12.68 -15.02 4.82
CA GLY A 90 11.88 -13.84 5.06
C GLY A 90 12.39 -12.59 4.37
N VAL A 91 11.51 -11.64 4.13
CA VAL A 91 11.85 -10.27 3.72
C VAL A 91 11.12 -9.31 4.65
N LYS A 92 11.88 -8.45 5.34
CA LYS A 92 11.33 -7.49 6.30
C LYS A 92 11.54 -6.08 5.78
N PHE A 93 10.48 -5.27 5.83
CA PHE A 93 10.50 -3.86 5.46
C PHE A 93 10.58 -2.95 6.69
N PHE A 94 11.27 -1.83 6.55
CA PHE A 94 11.42 -0.78 7.53
C PHE A 94 11.02 0.55 6.90
N THR A 95 9.81 1.02 7.24
CA THR A 95 9.25 2.28 6.75
C THR A 95 10.06 3.46 7.27
N GLN A 96 10.48 4.35 6.38
CA GLN A 96 11.18 5.60 6.74
C GLN A 96 10.26 6.79 6.48
N ASN A 97 9.81 6.93 5.23
CA ASN A 97 8.96 8.03 4.80
C ASN A 97 7.62 7.53 4.27
N VAL A 98 6.59 8.35 4.48
CA VAL A 98 5.24 8.13 3.95
C VAL A 98 4.78 9.44 3.33
N TYR A 99 4.42 9.41 2.05
CA TYR A 99 4.00 10.57 1.27
C TYR A 99 2.54 10.43 0.83
N GLY A 100 1.91 11.52 0.37
CA GLY A 100 0.57 11.47 -0.23
C GLY A 100 -0.60 11.71 0.73
N LYS A 101 -0.38 12.39 1.86
CA LYS A 101 -1.41 12.70 2.89
C LYS A 101 -2.74 13.29 2.37
N GLU A 102 -2.70 13.99 1.24
CA GLU A 102 -3.85 14.66 0.61
C GLU A 102 -4.33 13.95 -0.66
N SER A 103 -3.79 12.76 -0.93
CA SER A 103 -4.06 11.95 -2.12
C SER A 103 -4.78 10.66 -1.73
N ASN A 104 -5.44 10.05 -2.72
CA ASN A 104 -5.96 8.68 -2.60
C ASN A 104 -4.83 7.62 -2.69
N TYR A 105 -3.59 8.07 -2.91
CA TYR A 105 -2.41 7.23 -3.02
C TYR A 105 -1.40 7.60 -1.95
N ILE A 106 -0.84 6.59 -1.32
CA ILE A 106 0.23 6.73 -0.35
C ILE A 106 1.50 6.12 -0.95
N ILE A 107 2.62 6.83 -0.83
CA ILE A 107 3.91 6.28 -1.22
C ILE A 107 4.68 5.94 0.04
N GLU A 108 5.08 4.69 0.16
CA GLU A 108 5.95 4.21 1.22
C GLU A 108 7.39 4.14 0.70
N GLU A 109 8.33 4.78 1.39
CA GLU A 109 9.76 4.66 1.13
C GLU A 109 10.45 4.09 2.37
N GLY A 110 11.40 3.19 2.14
CA GLY A 110 12.17 2.61 3.24
C GLY A 110 13.30 1.70 2.82
N SER A 111 13.68 0.82 3.74
CA SER A 111 14.71 -0.21 3.52
C SER A 111 14.15 -1.61 3.78
N TRP A 112 14.76 -2.60 3.15
CA TRP A 112 14.41 -4.00 3.35
C TRP A 112 15.63 -4.84 3.71
N GLN A 113 15.37 -5.97 4.36
CA GLN A 113 16.35 -7.01 4.66
C GLN A 113 15.79 -8.36 4.24
N VAL A 114 16.61 -9.16 3.55
CA VAL A 114 16.32 -10.56 3.24
C VAL A 114 17.07 -11.43 4.24
N PHE A 115 16.35 -12.40 4.80
CA PHE A 115 16.87 -13.35 5.77
C PHE A 115 17.10 -14.70 5.08
N GLY A 116 18.29 -15.28 5.28
CA GLY A 116 18.60 -16.65 4.90
C GLY A 116 17.90 -17.65 5.81
N THR A 117 17.98 -18.94 5.49
CA THR A 117 17.34 -20.02 6.27
C THR A 117 17.90 -20.20 7.68
N THR A 118 19.12 -19.74 7.96
CA THR A 118 19.72 -19.73 9.30
C THR A 118 19.36 -18.48 10.11
N GLY A 119 18.56 -17.56 9.54
CA GLY A 119 18.10 -16.34 10.19
C GLY A 119 19.08 -15.17 10.11
N ASN A 120 20.24 -15.32 9.44
CA ASN A 120 21.13 -14.21 9.16
C ASN A 120 20.56 -13.33 8.02
N VAL A 121 20.90 -12.04 8.03
CA VAL A 121 20.65 -11.16 6.89
C VAL A 121 21.63 -11.53 5.77
N ILE A 122 21.11 -11.82 4.59
CA ILE A 122 21.92 -12.19 3.41
C ILE A 122 21.88 -11.14 2.31
N ASP A 123 20.91 -10.23 2.35
CA ASP A 123 20.81 -9.10 1.43
C ASP A 123 20.02 -7.96 2.09
N SER A 124 20.23 -6.73 1.62
CA SER A 124 19.51 -5.55 2.08
C SER A 124 19.51 -4.46 1.02
N GLY A 125 18.50 -3.60 1.06
CA GLY A 125 18.40 -2.51 0.10
C GLY A 125 17.35 -1.48 0.47
N LYS A 126 17.00 -0.65 -0.52
CA LYS A 126 15.95 0.37 -0.43
C LYS A 126 14.74 -0.05 -1.26
N TYR A 127 13.57 0.48 -0.92
CA TYR A 127 12.36 0.30 -1.72
C TYR A 127 11.52 1.58 -1.77
N ILE A 128 10.63 1.58 -2.76
CA ILE A 128 9.47 2.46 -2.85
C ILE A 128 8.25 1.58 -3.19
N LYS A 129 7.12 1.78 -2.52
CA LYS A 129 5.82 1.14 -2.81
C LYS A 129 4.73 2.19 -2.98
N LEU A 130 3.72 1.87 -3.78
CA LEU A 130 2.46 2.60 -3.91
C LEU A 130 1.34 1.83 -3.22
#